data_AF-A0A7J6S9Q8-F1
#
_entry.id   AF-A0A7J6S9Q8-F1
#
_cell.length_a   1.000
_cell.length_b   1.000
_cell.length_c   1.000
_cell.angle_alpha   90.00
_cell.angle_beta   90.00
_cell.angle_gamma   90.00
#
_symmetry.space_group_name_H-M   'P 1'
#
loop_
_entity.id
_entity.type
_entity.pdbx_description
1 polymer ?
#
loop_
_entity_poly.entity_id
_entity_poly.type
_entity_poly.pdbx_seq_one_letter_code
_entity_poly.pdbx_strand_id
1 'polypeptide(L)'
;MAAQVMRTPAAAPPSMVTSGKLEVSERTSGLSVDLSACVDVEMEEELRRSPGSMRLWWYYIQATTKRMEMRQNADLKDAFMEFLCQLHERALRELPRCYKIWHNYLKLRESWVADLCVTDPACDVVEACYARA
;
A
#
# COMPACT_ATOMS: atom_id res chain seq x y z
N MET A 1 69.96 -7.24 21.35
CA MET A 1 68.69 -7.08 20.61
C MET A 1 67.56 -7.42 21.56
N ALA A 2 66.63 -6.48 21.72
CA ALA A 2 65.65 -6.43 22.79
C ALA A 2 64.48 -7.40 22.57
N ALA A 3 64.04 -8.07 23.65
CA ALA A 3 62.76 -8.76 23.73
C ALA A 3 62.12 -8.40 25.07
N GLN A 4 61.39 -7.28 25.08
CA GLN A 4 60.49 -6.89 26.16
C GLN A 4 59.10 -6.79 25.55
N VAL A 5 58.29 -7.84 25.65
CA VAL A 5 56.86 -7.77 25.35
C VAL A 5 56.13 -7.92 26.67
N MET A 6 55.50 -6.83 27.08
CA MET A 6 54.79 -6.67 28.33
C MET A 6 53.57 -7.58 28.39
N ARG A 7 53.33 -8.16 29.57
CA ARG A 7 52.03 -8.71 29.97
C ARG A 7 51.15 -7.53 30.42
N THR A 8 49.97 -7.40 29.82
CA THR A 8 48.82 -6.72 30.44
C THR A 8 47.61 -7.67 30.42
N PRO A 9 46.85 -7.75 31.51
CA PRO A 9 45.74 -8.69 31.67
C PRO A 9 44.41 -8.15 31.13
N ALA A 10 43.61 -9.08 30.59
CA ALA A 10 42.15 -9.17 30.59
C ALA A 10 41.35 -7.84 30.65
N ALA A 11 41.02 -7.32 29.48
CA ALA A 11 39.99 -6.31 29.29
C ALA A 11 38.59 -6.96 29.37
N ALA A 12 37.79 -6.52 30.35
CA ALA A 12 36.35 -6.69 30.33
C ALA A 12 35.74 -5.74 29.29
N PRO A 13 34.75 -6.17 28.49
CA PRO A 13 33.84 -5.24 27.83
C PRO A 13 32.57 -5.00 28.69
N PRO A 14 32.06 -3.76 28.69
CA PRO A 14 30.96 -3.29 29.52
C PRO A 14 29.57 -3.71 29.01
N SER A 15 28.64 -3.88 29.96
CA SER A 15 27.21 -3.90 29.75
C SER A 15 26.73 -2.60 29.08
N MET A 16 26.17 -2.70 27.88
CA MET A 16 25.29 -1.68 27.32
C MET A 16 24.12 -2.38 26.62
N VAL A 17 23.07 -2.63 27.39
CA VAL A 17 21.71 -2.73 26.85
C VAL A 17 21.24 -1.29 26.64
N THR A 18 21.24 -0.85 25.39
CA THR A 18 20.39 0.27 24.96
C THR A 18 20.03 0.09 23.50
N SER A 19 18.77 0.42 23.21
CA SER A 19 18.27 0.81 21.90
C SER A 19 18.03 -0.31 20.88
N GLY A 20 16.81 -0.84 20.94
CA GLY A 20 16.10 -1.39 19.79
C GLY A 20 14.70 -0.78 19.73
N LYS A 21 14.62 0.56 19.69
CA LYS A 21 13.38 1.26 19.36
C LYS A 21 13.05 0.86 17.93
N LEU A 22 12.03 0.01 17.77
CA LEU A 22 11.40 -0.27 16.48
C LEU A 22 10.77 1.04 16.01
N GLU A 23 11.56 1.86 15.33
CA GLU A 23 11.05 2.99 14.57
C GLU A 23 10.39 2.42 13.33
N VAL A 24 9.08 2.20 13.46
CA VAL A 24 8.16 2.14 12.32
C VAL A 24 8.43 3.39 11.51
N SER A 25 9.06 3.19 10.35
CA SER A 25 9.44 4.23 9.41
C SER A 25 8.19 5.00 9.00
N GLU A 26 7.98 6.14 9.65
CA GLU A 26 7.03 7.18 9.26
C GLU A 26 7.49 7.78 7.93
N ARG A 27 7.24 7.06 6.83
CA ARG A 27 7.19 7.64 5.50
C ARG A 27 5.74 7.76 5.11
N THR A 28 5.11 8.88 5.49
CA THR A 28 4.08 9.58 4.70
C THR A 28 3.52 10.74 5.55
N SER A 29 4.23 11.86 5.56
CA SER A 29 3.63 13.15 5.88
C SER A 29 4.08 14.13 4.80
N GLY A 30 3.13 14.67 4.05
CA GLY A 30 3.38 15.86 3.25
C GLY A 30 2.98 15.80 1.78
N LEU A 31 1.76 15.35 1.48
CA LEU A 31 0.91 15.88 0.41
C LEU A 31 -0.45 15.21 0.58
N SER A 32 -1.31 15.80 1.40
CA SER A 32 -2.73 15.44 1.38
C SER A 32 -3.29 15.95 0.05
N VAL A 33 -3.09 15.18 -1.00
CA VAL A 33 -3.73 15.41 -2.28
C VAL A 33 -5.22 15.37 -2.03
N ASP A 34 -5.91 16.48 -2.28
CA ASP A 34 -7.34 16.58 -2.03
C ASP A 34 -8.10 15.75 -3.08
N LEU A 35 -8.29 14.46 -2.77
CA LEU A 35 -9.07 13.52 -3.56
C LEU A 35 -10.58 13.68 -3.32
N SER A 36 -11.05 14.67 -2.53
CA SER A 36 -12.48 14.84 -2.27
C SER A 36 -13.30 15.02 -3.55
N ALA A 37 -12.74 15.74 -4.54
CA ALA A 37 -13.36 15.94 -5.84
C ALA A 37 -13.42 14.67 -6.72
N CYS A 38 -12.82 13.55 -6.31
CA CYS A 38 -12.93 12.25 -6.98
C CYS A 38 -13.83 11.26 -6.24
N VAL A 39 -14.19 11.56 -4.98
CA VAL A 39 -15.15 10.77 -4.21
C VAL A 39 -16.56 11.19 -4.61
N ASP A 40 -17.35 10.21 -5.04
CA ASP A 40 -18.74 10.41 -5.42
C ASP A 40 -19.63 10.21 -4.20
N VAL A 41 -20.13 11.31 -3.65
CA VAL A 41 -20.90 11.30 -2.39
C VAL A 41 -22.17 10.49 -2.53
N GLU A 42 -22.86 10.59 -3.68
CA GLU A 42 -24.11 9.86 -3.92
C GLU A 42 -23.85 8.34 -3.92
N MET A 43 -22.77 7.91 -4.58
CA MET A 43 -22.37 6.51 -4.59
C MET A 43 -21.93 6.03 -3.20
N GLU A 44 -21.18 6.84 -2.43
CA GLU A 44 -20.80 6.47 -1.05
C GLU A 44 -21.99 6.33 -0.12
N GLU A 45 -23.00 7.20 -0.25
CA GLU A 45 -24.23 7.06 0.51
C GLU A 45 -24.99 5.79 0.16
N GLU A 46 -25.11 5.48 -1.13
CA GLU A 46 -25.79 4.27 -1.57
C GLU A 46 -25.06 3.00 -1.12
N LEU A 47 -23.73 3.06 -1.09
CA LEU A 47 -22.87 1.99 -0.59
C LEU A 47 -23.06 1.77 0.90
N ARG A 48 -23.24 2.86 1.66
CA ARG A 48 -23.57 2.82 3.08
C ARG A 48 -24.95 2.19 3.32
N ARG A 49 -25.91 2.39 2.42
CA ARG A 49 -27.24 1.75 2.48
C ARG A 49 -27.16 0.25 2.14
N SER A 50 -26.31 -0.15 1.19
CA SER A 50 -26.25 -1.53 0.69
C SER A 50 -24.82 -2.05 0.45
N PRO A 51 -24.03 -2.31 1.52
CA PRO A 51 -22.63 -2.71 1.39
C PRO A 51 -22.45 -4.11 0.76
N GLY A 52 -23.46 -4.99 0.80
CA GLY A 52 -23.40 -6.31 0.16
C GLY A 52 -23.62 -6.30 -1.36
N SER A 53 -23.89 -5.15 -1.97
CA SER A 53 -24.24 -5.08 -3.39
C SER A 53 -22.99 -5.04 -4.28
N MET A 54 -22.62 -6.20 -4.83
CA MET A 54 -21.52 -6.30 -5.80
C MET A 54 -21.66 -5.30 -6.96
N ARG A 55 -22.89 -5.13 -7.47
CA ARG A 55 -23.17 -4.24 -8.59
C ARG A 55 -22.78 -2.80 -8.26
N LEU A 56 -23.07 -2.34 -7.04
CA LEU A 56 -22.79 -0.98 -6.61
C LEU A 56 -21.29 -0.73 -6.44
N TRP A 57 -20.58 -1.65 -5.78
CA TRP A 57 -19.11 -1.62 -5.69
C TRP A 57 -18.46 -1.58 -7.07
N TRP A 58 -18.91 -2.43 -7.99
CA TRP A 58 -18.40 -2.46 -9.35
C TRP A 58 -18.60 -1.14 -10.08
N TYR A 59 -19.81 -0.57 -10.03
CA TYR A 59 -20.07 0.73 -10.65
C TYR A 59 -19.23 1.84 -10.03
N TYR A 60 -19.04 1.83 -8.71
CA TYR A 60 -18.26 2.85 -8.04
C TYR A 60 -16.78 2.80 -8.43
N ILE A 61 -16.20 1.59 -8.49
CA ILE A 61 -14.83 1.38 -8.99
C ILE A 61 -14.72 1.86 -10.45
N GLN A 62 -15.65 1.46 -11.33
CA GLN A 62 -15.64 1.85 -12.74
C GLN A 62 -15.78 3.36 -12.94
N ALA A 63 -16.71 3.99 -12.23
CA ALA A 63 -16.92 5.43 -12.28
C ALA A 63 -15.66 6.19 -11.82
N THR A 64 -15.02 5.68 -10.77
CA THR A 64 -13.76 6.20 -10.26
C THR A 64 -12.68 6.09 -11.34
N THR A 65 -12.38 4.89 -11.85
CA THR A 65 -11.39 4.67 -12.92
C THR A 65 -11.59 5.60 -14.12
N LYS A 66 -12.83 5.70 -14.61
CA LYS A 66 -13.16 6.57 -15.75
C LYS A 66 -12.88 8.06 -15.46
N ARG A 67 -13.15 8.54 -14.24
CA ARG A 67 -12.84 9.92 -13.85
C ARG A 67 -11.35 10.23 -13.90
N MET A 68 -10.49 9.26 -13.58
CA MET A 68 -9.04 9.45 -13.68
C MET A 68 -8.58 9.52 -15.12
N GLU A 69 -9.07 8.64 -15.99
CA GLU A 69 -8.79 8.70 -17.43
C GLU A 69 -9.15 10.07 -18.01
N MET A 70 -10.26 10.66 -17.56
CA MET A 70 -10.68 12.00 -17.99
C MET A 70 -9.78 13.12 -17.46
N ARG A 71 -9.20 12.99 -16.26
CA ARG A 71 -8.39 14.07 -15.66
C ARG A 71 -7.00 14.20 -16.28
N GLN A 72 -6.45 13.19 -16.94
CA GLN A 72 -5.13 13.20 -17.61
C GLN A 72 -3.99 13.88 -16.82
N ASN A 73 -4.04 13.86 -15.49
CA ASN A 73 -3.04 14.49 -14.63
C ASN A 73 -2.05 13.43 -14.15
N ALA A 74 -0.82 13.47 -14.66
CA ALA A 74 0.23 12.53 -14.31
C ALA A 74 0.61 12.62 -12.82
N ASP A 75 0.66 13.84 -12.27
CA ASP A 75 1.07 14.08 -10.88
C ASP A 75 0.11 13.48 -9.84
N LEU A 76 -1.15 13.24 -10.23
CA LEU A 76 -2.17 12.65 -9.38
C LEU A 76 -2.34 11.14 -9.60
N LYS A 77 -1.59 10.56 -10.54
CA LYS A 77 -1.72 9.15 -10.93
C LYS A 77 -1.49 8.24 -9.73
N ASP A 78 -0.41 8.47 -8.98
CA ASP A 78 -0.02 7.63 -7.85
C ASP A 78 -1.04 7.70 -6.70
N ALA A 79 -1.43 8.92 -6.32
CA ALA A 79 -2.44 9.14 -5.28
C ALA A 79 -3.81 8.52 -5.67
N PHE A 80 -4.16 8.58 -6.95
CA PHE A 80 -5.39 8.00 -7.45
C PHE A 80 -5.35 6.47 -7.49
N MET A 81 -4.21 5.89 -7.89
CA MET A 81 -3.99 4.45 -7.84
C MET A 81 -4.10 3.92 -6.42
N GLU A 82 -3.53 4.64 -5.44
CA GLU A 82 -3.65 4.30 -4.03
C GLU A 82 -5.11 4.35 -3.57
N PHE A 83 -5.84 5.41 -3.91
CA PHE A 83 -7.28 5.52 -3.62
C PHE A 83 -8.10 4.37 -4.21
N LEU A 84 -7.84 3.99 -5.47
CA LEU A 84 -8.49 2.83 -6.08
C LEU A 84 -8.15 1.52 -5.34
N CYS A 85 -6.91 1.34 -4.91
CA CYS A 85 -6.52 0.17 -4.12
C CYS A 85 -7.27 0.12 -2.78
N GLN A 86 -7.35 1.24 -2.07
CA GLN A 86 -8.11 1.34 -0.83
C GLN A 86 -9.60 1.04 -1.06
N LEU A 87 -10.15 1.48 -2.19
CA LEU A 87 -11.53 1.21 -2.56
C LEU A 87 -11.79 -0.28 -2.81
N HIS A 88 -10.87 -0.97 -3.50
CA HIS A 88 -10.95 -2.43 -3.67
C HIS A 88 -10.82 -3.15 -2.32
N GLU A 89 -9.90 -2.75 -1.43
CA GLU A 89 -9.78 -3.35 -0.09
C GLU A 89 -11.02 -3.13 0.78
N ARG A 90 -11.72 -2.00 0.63
CA ARG A 90 -13.04 -1.80 1.23
C ARG A 90 -14.06 -2.78 0.64
N ALA A 91 -14.13 -2.87 -0.68
CA ALA A 91 -15.07 -3.76 -1.36
C ALA A 91 -14.86 -5.23 -0.99
N LEU A 92 -13.61 -5.68 -0.90
CA LEU A 92 -13.23 -7.06 -0.57
C LEU A 92 -13.45 -7.40 0.91
N ARG A 93 -13.47 -6.41 1.80
CA ARG A 93 -13.89 -6.62 3.20
C ARG A 93 -15.38 -6.96 3.30
N GLU A 94 -16.21 -6.28 2.54
CA GLU A 94 -17.66 -6.57 2.48
C GLU A 94 -17.97 -7.82 1.63
N LEU A 95 -17.20 -8.03 0.55
CA LEU A 95 -17.43 -9.07 -0.46
C LEU A 95 -16.18 -9.93 -0.71
N PRO A 96 -15.75 -10.77 0.26
CA PRO A 96 -14.48 -11.49 0.18
C PRO A 96 -14.42 -12.53 -0.95
N ARG A 97 -15.58 -13.04 -1.40
CA ARG A 97 -15.65 -14.09 -2.44
C ARG A 97 -15.90 -13.55 -3.85
N CYS A 98 -15.93 -12.24 -4.05
CA CYS A 98 -16.25 -11.70 -5.36
C CYS A 98 -15.03 -11.71 -6.29
N TYR A 99 -14.92 -12.77 -7.09
CA TYR A 99 -13.83 -12.98 -8.05
C TYR A 99 -13.64 -11.80 -9.03
N LYS A 100 -14.73 -11.15 -9.47
CA LYS A 100 -14.62 -10.02 -10.41
C LYS A 100 -13.87 -8.82 -9.81
N ILE A 101 -14.09 -8.54 -8.52
CA ILE A 101 -13.38 -7.46 -7.82
C ILE A 101 -11.93 -7.87 -7.59
N TRP A 102 -11.70 -9.09 -7.10
CA TRP A 102 -10.35 -9.64 -6.91
C TRP A 102 -9.50 -9.58 -8.17
N HIS A 103 -10.01 -10.11 -9.28
CA HIS A 103 -9.30 -10.11 -10.55
C HIS A 103 -8.97 -8.69 -11.03
N ASN A 104 -9.89 -7.74 -10.87
CA ASN A 104 -9.62 -6.34 -11.24
C ASN A 104 -8.57 -5.70 -10.34
N TYR A 105 -8.63 -5.98 -9.03
CA TYR A 105 -7.67 -5.49 -8.05
C TYR A 105 -6.25 -5.98 -8.32
N LEU A 106 -6.10 -7.27 -8.61
CA LEU A 106 -4.81 -7.88 -8.92
C LEU A 106 -4.21 -7.28 -10.20
N LYS A 107 -5.01 -7.13 -11.27
CA LYS A 107 -4.56 -6.45 -12.49
C LYS A 107 -4.16 -5.01 -12.27
N LEU A 108 -4.89 -4.28 -11.44
CA LEU A 108 -4.55 -2.90 -11.07
C LEU A 108 -3.17 -2.87 -10.39
N ARG A 109 -2.94 -3.76 -9.44
CA ARG A 109 -1.65 -3.86 -8.74
C ARG A 109 -0.50 -4.30 -9.63
N GLU A 110 -0.71 -5.25 -10.52
CA GLU A 110 0.28 -5.62 -11.54
C GLU A 110 0.67 -4.44 -12.41
N SER A 111 -0.32 -3.63 -12.83
CA SER A 111 -0.06 -2.45 -13.65
C SER A 111 0.78 -1.38 -12.95
N TRP A 112 0.76 -1.37 -11.61
CA TRP A 112 1.57 -0.46 -10.81
C TRP A 112 3.02 -0.92 -10.74
N VAL A 113 3.24 -2.23 -10.62
CA VAL A 113 4.57 -2.84 -10.46
C VAL A 113 5.26 -3.16 -11.80
N ALA A 114 4.53 -3.09 -12.93
CA ALA A 114 5.05 -3.43 -14.25
C ALA A 114 6.36 -2.72 -14.63
N ASP A 115 6.55 -1.48 -14.16
CA ASP A 115 7.73 -0.66 -14.46
C ASP A 115 8.82 -0.71 -13.35
N LEU A 116 8.57 -1.44 -12.25
CA LEU A 116 9.46 -1.52 -11.10
C LEU A 116 10.37 -2.75 -11.16
N CYS A 117 11.52 -2.66 -10.49
CA CYS A 117 12.43 -3.79 -10.33
C CYS A 117 11.86 -4.82 -9.36
N VAL A 118 12.13 -6.11 -9.58
CA VAL A 118 11.65 -7.23 -8.75
C VAL A 118 12.07 -7.14 -7.28
N THR A 119 13.12 -6.39 -6.96
CA THR A 119 13.61 -6.18 -5.58
C THR A 119 12.83 -5.09 -4.83
N ASP A 120 11.93 -4.37 -5.50
CA ASP A 120 11.16 -3.31 -4.88
C ASP A 120 10.09 -3.87 -3.91
N PRO A 121 9.90 -3.28 -2.72
CA PRO A 121 8.89 -3.74 -1.76
C PRO A 121 7.45 -3.71 -2.29
N ALA A 122 7.14 -2.94 -3.33
CA ALA A 122 5.84 -2.98 -3.99
C ALA A 122 5.54 -4.36 -4.59
N CYS A 123 6.56 -5.08 -5.08
CA CYS A 123 6.42 -6.44 -5.60
C CYS A 123 5.92 -7.40 -4.52
N ASP A 124 6.51 -7.34 -3.32
CA ASP A 124 6.15 -8.19 -2.18
C ASP A 124 4.69 -7.98 -1.76
N VAL A 125 4.19 -6.74 -1.83
CA VAL A 125 2.78 -6.43 -1.54
C VAL A 125 1.84 -7.07 -2.55
N VAL A 126 2.21 -7.08 -3.83
CA VAL A 126 1.41 -7.72 -4.89
C VAL A 126 1.40 -9.24 -4.70
N GLU A 127 2.54 -9.84 -4.40
CA GLU A 127 2.63 -11.27 -4.11
C GLU A 127 1.77 -11.66 -2.89
N ALA A 128 1.82 -10.88 -1.81
CA ALA A 128 0.96 -11.08 -0.65
C ALA A 128 -0.55 -10.97 -0.99
N CYS A 129 -0.91 -10.07 -1.91
CA CYS A 129 -2.29 -9.98 -2.40
C CYS A 129 -2.69 -11.23 -3.20
N TYR A 130 -1.80 -11.76 -4.04
CA TYR A 130 -2.02 -13.00 -4.79
C TYR A 130 -2.19 -14.21 -3.88
N ALA A 131 -1.40 -14.31 -2.81
CA ALA A 131 -1.51 -15.40 -1.83
C ALA A 131 -2.84 -15.37 -1.04
N ARG A 132 -3.49 -14.20 -0.95
CA ARG A 132 -4.76 -14.00 -0.24
C ARG A 132 -5.99 -14.33 -1.09
N ALA A 133 -5.92 -14.13 -2.41
CA ALA A 133 -7.04 -14.26 -3.34
C ALA A 133 -7.45 -15.73 -3.57
#